data_AF-A0A376UCI4-F1
#
_entry.id   AF-A0A376UCI4-F1
#
_cell.length_a   1.000
_cell.length_b   1.000
_cell.length_c   1.000
_cell.angle_alpha   90.00
_cell.angle_beta   90.00
_cell.angle_gamma   90.00
#
_symmetry.space_group_name_H-M   'P 1'
#
loop_
_entity.id
_entity.type
_entity.pdbx_description
1 polymer ?
#
loop_
_entity_poly.entity_id
_entity_poly.type
_entity_poly.pdbx_seq_one_letter_code
_entity_poly.pdbx_strand_id
1 'polypeptide(L)'
;MTNCVPCNCWRGQGIDLSVTGIAHSPDDTSDLIDMVGGAPLVVKLVEGTQGIGVVLAETRQAAESVIDAFRGLNAHILVQEYIKEAQGCDIRCLVVGDEVVAAIERRAKEGDFRSNLHRGGAASVASITPQEREIAIKAARTMALDVAGVDILRANRGPLVMEVNASPGLEGNRKNHGIDIAGKMIRWNRTPRYDRILPENGWLVAITLLIMVCLRFFGVSCAGLFIERGCTKL
;
A
#
# COMPACT_ATOMS: atom_id res chain seq x y z
N MET A 1 -9.98 -25.02 -0.59
CA MET A 1 -10.17 -23.66 -0.05
C MET A 1 -8.80 -23.06 0.20
N THR A 2 -8.13 -22.61 -0.85
CA THR A 2 -6.77 -22.03 -0.78
C THR A 2 -6.89 -20.53 -0.96
N ASN A 3 -7.38 -19.85 0.07
CA ASN A 3 -7.29 -18.39 0.15
C ASN A 3 -5.84 -18.00 0.46
N CYS A 4 -5.37 -16.93 -0.17
CA CYS A 4 -3.98 -16.49 -0.10
C CYS A 4 -3.55 -16.23 1.36
N VAL A 5 -2.45 -16.86 1.77
CA VAL A 5 -1.91 -16.84 3.13
C VAL A 5 -1.81 -15.43 3.73
N PRO A 6 -1.36 -14.39 2.99
CA PRO A 6 -1.33 -13.02 3.52
C PRO A 6 -2.71 -12.47 3.86
N CYS A 7 -3.72 -12.73 3.02
CA CYS A 7 -5.08 -12.22 3.23
C CYS A 7 -5.73 -12.81 4.49
N ASN A 8 -5.48 -14.09 4.78
CA ASN A 8 -6.05 -14.76 5.96
C ASN A 8 -5.44 -14.26 7.27
N CYS A 9 -4.12 -13.99 7.29
CA CYS A 9 -3.44 -13.46 8.49
C CYS A 9 -3.98 -12.09 8.91
N TRP A 10 -4.35 -11.25 7.94
CA TRP A 10 -4.89 -9.92 8.18
C TRP A 10 -6.37 -9.96 8.52
N ARG A 11 -7.16 -10.81 7.85
CA ARG A 11 -8.56 -11.06 8.21
C ARG A 11 -8.71 -11.62 9.62
N GLY A 12 -7.81 -12.50 10.05
CA GLY A 12 -7.75 -13.00 11.44
C GLY A 12 -7.48 -11.90 12.46
N GLN A 13 -6.87 -10.79 12.03
CA GLN A 13 -6.69 -9.58 12.82
C GLN A 13 -7.79 -8.55 12.55
N GLY A 14 -8.91 -8.91 11.92
CA GLY A 14 -10.02 -8.00 11.62
C GLY A 14 -9.65 -6.86 10.67
N ILE A 15 -8.70 -7.07 9.77
CA ILE A 15 -8.39 -6.16 8.66
C ILE A 15 -8.87 -6.83 7.37
N ASP A 16 -9.88 -6.23 6.74
CA ASP A 16 -10.34 -6.67 5.44
C ASP A 16 -9.42 -6.15 4.33
N LEU A 17 -9.00 -7.08 3.47
CA LEU A 17 -8.18 -6.82 2.29
C LEU A 17 -8.95 -7.17 1.03
N SER A 18 -8.61 -6.51 -0.07
CA SER A 18 -8.96 -7.03 -1.40
C SER A 18 -8.31 -8.40 -1.62
N VAL A 19 -9.07 -9.33 -2.16
CA VAL A 19 -8.61 -10.70 -2.45
C VAL A 19 -7.43 -10.62 -3.41
N THR A 20 -6.28 -11.14 -2.97
CA THR A 20 -5.01 -10.96 -3.66
C THR A 20 -4.23 -12.27 -3.71
N GLY A 21 -3.97 -12.76 -4.91
CA GLY A 21 -3.06 -13.85 -5.23
C GLY A 21 -1.66 -13.37 -5.58
N ILE A 22 -0.63 -14.08 -5.10
CA ILE A 22 0.77 -13.81 -5.45
C ILE A 22 1.30 -15.07 -6.14
N ALA A 23 1.96 -14.90 -7.27
CA ALA A 23 2.61 -15.98 -7.98
C ALA A 23 3.97 -15.56 -8.57
N HIS A 24 4.94 -16.45 -8.49
CA HIS A 24 6.30 -16.25 -9.02
C HIS A 24 6.53 -16.99 -10.35
N SER A 25 5.83 -18.11 -10.54
CA SER A 25 5.72 -18.83 -11.81
C SER A 25 4.63 -19.88 -11.60
N PRO A 26 3.34 -19.51 -11.66
CA PRO A 26 2.29 -20.51 -11.56
C PRO A 26 2.40 -21.38 -12.80
N ASP A 27 2.50 -22.70 -12.66
CA ASP A 27 2.30 -23.59 -13.83
C ASP A 27 0.84 -23.55 -14.30
N ASP A 28 -0.06 -23.04 -13.45
CA ASP A 28 -1.48 -22.95 -13.71
C ASP A 28 -2.02 -21.51 -13.55
N THR A 29 -2.22 -20.82 -14.68
CA THR A 29 -2.80 -19.46 -14.73
C THR A 29 -4.26 -19.46 -14.31
N SER A 30 -4.95 -20.55 -14.65
CA SER A 30 -6.38 -20.73 -14.46
C SER A 30 -6.69 -20.73 -12.96
N ASP A 31 -5.94 -21.53 -12.21
CA ASP A 31 -6.05 -21.59 -10.75
C ASP A 31 -5.79 -20.24 -10.08
N LEU A 32 -4.81 -19.47 -10.56
CA LEU A 32 -4.52 -18.14 -10.01
C LEU A 32 -5.67 -17.15 -10.19
N ILE A 33 -6.32 -17.20 -11.36
CA ILE A 33 -7.49 -16.37 -11.64
C ILE A 33 -8.68 -16.82 -10.78
N ASP A 34 -8.88 -18.12 -10.61
CA ASP A 34 -9.98 -18.66 -9.80
C ASP A 34 -9.79 -18.37 -8.31
N MET A 35 -8.55 -18.35 -7.82
CA MET A 35 -8.22 -17.96 -6.44
C MET A 35 -8.67 -16.54 -6.08
N VAL A 36 -8.76 -15.63 -7.06
CA VAL A 36 -9.24 -14.25 -6.83
C VAL A 36 -10.70 -14.04 -7.21
N GLY A 37 -11.41 -15.10 -7.60
CA GLY A 37 -12.83 -15.05 -7.96
C GLY A 37 -13.12 -14.77 -9.44
N GLY A 38 -12.12 -14.86 -10.31
CA GLY A 38 -12.29 -14.63 -11.75
C GLY A 38 -12.13 -13.17 -12.19
N ALA A 39 -12.44 -12.92 -13.46
CA ALA A 39 -12.43 -11.57 -14.04
C ALA A 39 -13.74 -10.81 -13.75
N PRO A 40 -13.73 -9.47 -13.67
CA PRO A 40 -12.58 -8.58 -13.89
C PRO A 40 -11.56 -8.59 -12.74
N LEU A 41 -10.27 -8.53 -13.08
CA LEU A 41 -9.18 -8.56 -12.10
C LEU A 41 -8.04 -7.62 -12.48
N VAL A 42 -7.22 -7.26 -11.50
CA VAL A 42 -6.03 -6.41 -11.67
C VAL A 42 -4.79 -7.28 -11.57
N VAL A 43 -3.94 -7.22 -12.60
CA VAL A 43 -2.61 -7.84 -12.61
C VAL A 43 -1.57 -6.76 -12.34
N LYS A 44 -0.73 -6.96 -11.33
CA LYS A 44 0.35 -6.06 -10.93
C LYS A 44 1.68 -6.78 -11.01
N LEU A 45 2.65 -6.19 -11.69
CA LEU A 45 4.06 -6.58 -11.58
C LEU A 45 4.61 -6.08 -10.24
N VAL A 46 5.22 -6.98 -9.48
CA VAL A 46 5.85 -6.67 -8.18
C VAL A 46 7.21 -5.98 -8.40
N GLU A 47 7.81 -6.14 -9.58
CA GLU A 47 9.07 -5.51 -9.96
C GLU A 47 8.84 -4.18 -10.68
N GLY A 48 9.23 -3.07 -10.05
CA GLY A 48 9.21 -1.73 -10.64
C GLY A 48 8.76 -0.63 -9.67
N THR A 49 9.00 0.63 -10.04
CA THR A 49 8.41 1.81 -9.38
C THR A 49 7.56 2.57 -10.40
N GLN A 50 6.56 3.34 -9.95
CA GLN A 50 5.69 4.22 -10.78
C GLN A 50 4.50 3.59 -11.54
N GLY A 51 4.03 2.39 -11.20
CA GLY A 51 2.78 1.83 -11.76
C GLY A 51 2.86 1.42 -13.23
N ILE A 52 4.08 1.28 -13.76
CA ILE A 52 4.35 0.45 -14.95
C ILE A 52 4.10 -0.99 -14.51
N GLY A 53 3.19 -1.69 -15.19
CA GLY A 53 2.85 -3.08 -14.85
C GLY A 53 1.58 -3.29 -14.04
N VAL A 54 0.68 -2.30 -13.92
CA VAL A 54 -0.68 -2.50 -13.38
C VAL A 54 -1.68 -2.48 -14.53
N VAL A 55 -2.33 -3.62 -14.78
CA VAL A 55 -3.26 -3.86 -15.89
C VAL A 55 -4.60 -4.35 -15.37
N LEU A 56 -5.69 -3.77 -15.84
CA LEU A 56 -7.04 -4.29 -15.62
C LEU A 56 -7.35 -5.28 -16.75
N ALA A 57 -7.62 -6.53 -16.38
CA ALA A 57 -8.13 -7.53 -17.29
C ALA A 57 -9.63 -7.71 -17.07
N GLU A 58 -10.43 -7.27 -18.05
CA GLU A 58 -11.89 -7.34 -17.96
C GLU A 58 -12.45 -8.76 -18.20
N THR A 59 -11.68 -9.60 -18.89
CA THR A 59 -12.04 -10.98 -19.21
C THR A 59 -10.98 -11.96 -18.72
N ARG A 60 -11.39 -13.22 -18.54
CA ARG A 60 -10.46 -14.30 -18.18
C ARG A 60 -9.33 -14.44 -19.20
N GLN A 61 -9.67 -14.41 -20.49
CA GLN A 61 -8.72 -14.56 -21.58
C GLN A 61 -7.70 -13.41 -21.61
N ALA A 62 -8.14 -12.19 -21.29
CA ALA A 62 -7.23 -11.05 -21.14
C ALA A 62 -6.29 -11.23 -19.93
N ALA A 63 -6.81 -11.75 -18.81
CA ALA A 63 -5.99 -12.02 -17.62
C ALA A 63 -4.94 -13.09 -17.91
N GLU A 64 -5.33 -14.19 -18.56
CA GLU A 64 -4.42 -15.26 -18.99
C GLU A 64 -3.30 -14.71 -19.88
N SER A 65 -3.68 -13.94 -20.91
CA SER A 65 -2.72 -13.32 -21.84
C SER A 65 -1.71 -12.40 -21.14
N VAL A 66 -2.16 -11.59 -20.18
CA VAL A 66 -1.28 -10.67 -19.43
C VAL A 66 -0.36 -11.43 -18.49
N ILE A 67 -0.87 -12.45 -17.78
CA ILE A 67 -0.07 -13.28 -16.89
C ILE A 67 1.01 -14.04 -17.69
N ASP A 68 0.66 -14.62 -18.84
CA ASP A 68 1.60 -15.34 -19.70
C ASP A 68 2.68 -14.40 -20.27
N ALA A 69 2.29 -13.19 -20.69
CA ALA A 69 3.24 -12.19 -21.14
C ALA A 69 4.25 -11.81 -20.04
N PHE A 70 3.79 -11.68 -18.79
CA PHE A 70 4.64 -11.36 -17.64
C PHE A 70 5.50 -12.53 -17.18
N ARG A 71 5.04 -13.78 -17.34
CA ARG A 71 5.88 -14.98 -17.11
C ARG A 71 7.09 -15.01 -18.02
N GLY A 72 6.94 -14.65 -19.29
CA GLY A 72 8.06 -14.57 -20.24
C GLY A 72 9.16 -13.59 -19.82
N LEU A 73 8.88 -12.69 -18.87
CA LEU A 73 9.82 -11.73 -18.32
C LEU A 73 10.44 -12.16 -16.97
N ASN A 74 10.15 -13.37 -16.48
CA ASN A 74 10.55 -13.86 -15.15
C ASN A 74 10.20 -12.91 -14.00
N ALA A 75 9.10 -12.16 -14.13
CA ALA A 75 8.68 -11.19 -13.13
C ALA A 75 7.71 -11.79 -12.11
N HIS A 76 7.81 -11.35 -10.86
CA HIS A 76 6.80 -11.64 -9.83
C HIS A 76 5.47 -10.93 -10.15
N ILE A 77 4.36 -11.67 -10.09
CA ILE A 77 3.02 -11.17 -10.43
C ILE A 77 2.11 -11.25 -9.20
N LEU A 78 1.33 -10.20 -9.02
CA LEU A 78 0.25 -10.12 -8.05
C LEU A 78 -1.07 -9.95 -8.80
N VAL A 79 -2.00 -10.86 -8.57
CA VAL A 79 -3.34 -10.84 -9.15
C VAL A 79 -4.31 -10.45 -8.05
N GLN A 80 -5.19 -9.49 -8.29
CA GLN A 80 -6.07 -8.92 -7.28
C GLN A 80 -7.48 -8.75 -7.83
N GLU A 81 -8.50 -8.97 -7.00
CA GLU A 81 -9.88 -8.68 -7.39
C GLU A 81 -10.05 -7.21 -7.79
N TYR A 82 -10.88 -6.95 -8.80
CA TYR A 82 -11.19 -5.58 -9.20
C TYR A 82 -12.45 -5.07 -8.47
N ILE A 83 -12.27 -4.07 -7.61
CA ILE A 83 -13.39 -3.40 -6.90
C ILE A 83 -14.01 -2.34 -7.81
N LYS A 84 -14.96 -2.74 -8.64
CA LYS A 84 -15.58 -1.87 -9.65
C LYS A 84 -16.38 -0.72 -9.02
N GLU A 85 -17.03 -0.95 -7.89
CA GLU A 85 -17.81 0.05 -7.17
C GLU A 85 -16.97 1.19 -6.60
N ALA A 86 -15.65 1.01 -6.48
CA ALA A 86 -14.74 2.09 -6.11
C ALA A 86 -14.59 3.14 -7.22
N GLN A 87 -15.00 2.84 -8.46
CA GLN A 87 -15.02 3.76 -9.60
C GLN A 87 -13.69 4.49 -9.83
N GLY A 88 -12.58 3.76 -9.74
CA GLY A 88 -11.23 4.32 -9.88
C GLY A 88 -10.87 5.33 -8.79
N CYS A 89 -11.50 5.24 -7.62
CA CYS A 89 -11.23 6.07 -6.46
C CYS A 89 -10.63 5.23 -5.33
N ASP A 90 -9.65 5.80 -4.64
CA ASP A 90 -9.12 5.22 -3.42
C ASP A 90 -8.86 6.31 -2.38
N ILE A 91 -8.91 5.92 -1.11
CA ILE A 91 -8.63 6.79 0.02
C ILE A 91 -7.21 6.49 0.50
N ARG A 92 -6.30 7.45 0.38
CA ARG A 92 -4.97 7.36 0.99
C ARG A 92 -4.99 8.01 2.36
N CYS A 93 -4.88 7.21 3.40
CA CYS A 93 -4.71 7.63 4.78
C CYS A 93 -3.23 7.73 5.12
N LEU A 94 -2.79 8.86 5.68
CA LEU A 94 -1.47 8.98 6.29
C LEU A 94 -1.58 8.71 7.78
N VAL A 95 -0.96 7.63 8.23
CA VAL A 95 -0.88 7.22 9.63
C VAL A 95 0.45 7.68 10.20
N VAL A 96 0.40 8.29 11.39
CA VAL A 96 1.58 8.57 12.22
C VAL A 96 1.26 8.07 13.63
N GLY A 97 1.97 7.03 14.05
CA GLY A 97 1.72 6.31 15.28
C GLY A 97 0.33 5.70 15.30
N ASP A 98 -0.50 6.22 16.20
CA ASP A 98 -1.85 5.74 16.46
C ASP A 98 -2.95 6.65 15.88
N GLU A 99 -2.58 7.59 15.01
CA GLU A 99 -3.51 8.58 14.44
C GLU A 99 -3.43 8.59 12.91
N VAL A 100 -4.59 8.65 12.24
CA VAL A 100 -4.67 9.09 10.84
C VAL A 100 -4.62 10.62 10.81
N VAL A 101 -3.47 11.16 10.42
CA VAL A 101 -3.19 12.60 10.49
C VAL A 101 -3.66 13.38 9.27
N ALA A 102 -3.84 12.71 8.14
CA ALA A 102 -4.38 13.26 6.91
C ALA A 102 -5.01 12.14 6.07
N ALA A 103 -6.02 12.47 5.27
CA ALA A 103 -6.58 11.56 4.29
C ALA A 103 -6.98 12.32 3.03
N ILE A 104 -6.67 11.72 1.87
CA ILE A 104 -7.07 12.23 0.56
C ILE A 104 -7.83 11.16 -0.21
N GLU A 105 -8.83 11.59 -0.98
CA GLU A 105 -9.42 10.77 -2.03
C GLU A 105 -8.64 11.04 -3.30
N ARG A 106 -8.15 9.98 -3.93
CA ARG A 106 -7.54 10.07 -5.25
C ARG A 106 -8.50 9.47 -6.25
N ARG A 107 -8.77 10.21 -7.33
CA ARG A 107 -9.65 9.79 -8.41
C ARG A 107 -8.87 9.66 -9.70
N ALA A 108 -9.02 8.51 -10.37
CA ALA A 108 -8.46 8.28 -11.69
C ALA A 108 -9.05 9.25 -12.73
N LYS A 109 -8.30 9.48 -13.81
CA LYS A 109 -8.82 10.23 -14.96
C LYS A 109 -9.88 9.40 -15.69
N GLU A 110 -10.73 10.07 -16.46
CA GLU A 110 -11.66 9.39 -17.35
C GLU A 110 -10.93 8.39 -18.26
N GLY A 111 -11.39 7.14 -18.26
CA GLY A 111 -10.77 6.05 -19.02
C GLY A 111 -9.56 5.35 -18.36
N ASP A 112 -9.09 5.77 -17.18
CA ASP A 112 -8.11 5.03 -16.37
C ASP A 112 -8.78 4.55 -15.07
N PHE A 113 -8.42 3.35 -14.61
CA PHE A 113 -8.88 2.83 -13.31
C PHE A 113 -7.88 3.13 -12.19
N ARG A 114 -6.67 3.56 -12.55
CA ARG A 114 -5.58 3.87 -11.60
C ARG A 114 -5.68 5.32 -11.14
N SER A 115 -5.87 5.50 -9.85
CA SER A 115 -6.00 6.80 -9.17
C SER A 115 -4.68 7.48 -8.83
N ASN A 116 -3.52 6.91 -9.18
CA ASN A 116 -2.22 7.46 -8.80
C ASN A 116 -2.02 8.89 -9.32
N LEU A 117 -1.67 9.82 -8.41
CA LEU A 117 -1.48 11.25 -8.73
C LEU A 117 -0.41 11.49 -9.79
N HIS A 118 0.64 10.67 -9.84
CA HIS A 118 1.70 10.76 -10.86
C HIS A 118 1.20 10.52 -12.30
N ARG A 119 0.01 9.93 -12.47
CA ARG A 119 -0.65 9.72 -13.78
C ARG A 119 -1.69 10.80 -14.09
N GLY A 120 -1.75 11.84 -13.26
CA GLY A 120 -2.67 12.96 -13.36
C GLY A 120 -4.05 12.70 -12.77
N GLY A 121 -4.18 11.71 -11.89
CA GLY A 121 -5.37 11.60 -11.03
C GLY A 121 -5.58 12.88 -10.22
N ALA A 122 -6.84 13.18 -9.90
CA ALA A 122 -7.20 14.31 -9.05
C ALA A 122 -7.11 13.89 -7.57
N ALA A 123 -6.64 14.79 -6.70
CA ALA A 123 -6.68 14.62 -5.25
C ALA A 123 -7.63 15.64 -4.62
N SER A 124 -8.50 15.16 -3.74
CA SER A 124 -9.36 15.99 -2.89
C SER A 124 -9.24 15.54 -1.43
N VAL A 125 -9.66 16.42 -0.51
CA VAL A 125 -9.73 16.10 0.92
C VAL A 125 -10.74 14.98 1.15
N ALA A 126 -10.32 13.89 1.79
CA ALA A 126 -11.25 12.82 2.17
C ALA A 126 -11.75 13.00 3.60
N SER A 127 -13.07 12.95 3.76
CA SER A 127 -13.69 12.65 5.05
C SER A 127 -13.75 11.13 5.20
N ILE A 128 -13.05 10.61 6.21
CA ILE A 128 -12.98 9.16 6.48
C ILE A 128 -13.90 8.76 7.62
N THR A 129 -14.50 7.59 7.51
CA THR A 129 -15.36 7.03 8.55
C THR A 129 -14.54 6.53 9.75
N PRO A 130 -15.17 6.31 10.92
CA PRO A 130 -14.49 5.68 12.05
C PRO A 130 -13.88 4.32 11.71
N GLN A 131 -14.59 3.52 10.90
CA GLN A 131 -14.13 2.21 10.44
C GLN A 131 -12.89 2.31 9.53
N GLU A 132 -12.88 3.26 8.59
CA GLU A 132 -11.73 3.54 7.71
C GLU A 132 -10.50 4.01 8.51
N ARG A 133 -10.73 4.82 9.55
CA ARG A 133 -9.66 5.26 10.45
C ARG A 133 -9.08 4.10 11.24
N GLU A 134 -9.94 3.27 11.82
CA GLU A 134 -9.53 2.12 12.62
C GLU A 134 -8.72 1.12 11.78
N ILE A 135 -9.23 0.75 10.61
CA ILE A 135 -8.56 -0.22 9.74
C ILE A 135 -7.20 0.30 9.25
N ALA A 136 -7.07 1.61 8.97
CA ALA A 136 -5.80 2.22 8.60
C ALA A 136 -4.74 2.13 9.71
N ILE A 137 -5.10 2.51 10.94
CA ILE A 137 -4.20 2.43 12.09
C ILE A 137 -3.81 0.97 12.36
N LYS A 138 -4.78 0.06 12.29
CA LYS A 138 -4.56 -1.37 12.50
C LYS A 138 -3.64 -1.97 11.44
N ALA A 139 -3.81 -1.60 10.18
CA ALA A 139 -2.93 -2.00 9.09
C ALA A 139 -1.48 -1.55 9.30
N ALA A 140 -1.27 -0.28 9.67
CA ALA A 140 0.07 0.24 9.98
C ALA A 140 0.72 -0.50 11.17
N ARG A 141 -0.04 -0.72 12.25
CA ARG A 141 0.43 -1.47 13.43
C ARG A 141 0.77 -2.93 13.12
N THR A 142 -0.06 -3.59 12.31
CA THR A 142 0.17 -4.99 11.88
C THR A 142 1.47 -5.12 11.09
N MET A 143 1.86 -4.07 10.36
CA MET A 143 3.12 -3.98 9.62
C MET A 143 4.28 -3.46 10.48
N ALA A 144 4.07 -3.17 11.76
CA ALA A 144 5.03 -2.54 12.67
C ALA A 144 5.61 -1.22 12.12
N LEU A 145 4.76 -0.41 11.47
CA LEU A 145 5.15 0.88 10.89
C LEU A 145 4.66 2.04 11.76
N ASP A 146 5.59 2.89 12.20
CA ASP A 146 5.28 4.15 12.90
C ASP A 146 4.70 5.21 11.96
N VAL A 147 5.06 5.16 10.68
CA VAL A 147 4.53 6.07 9.66
C VAL A 147 4.18 5.24 8.43
N ALA A 148 2.95 5.33 7.97
CA ALA A 148 2.49 4.58 6.80
C ALA A 148 1.46 5.35 5.99
N GLY A 149 1.52 5.20 4.66
CA GLY A 149 0.40 5.49 3.78
C GLY A 149 -0.42 4.22 3.60
N VAL A 150 -1.68 4.24 4.03
CA VAL A 150 -2.60 3.12 3.84
C VAL A 150 -3.62 3.49 2.77
N ASP A 151 -3.67 2.70 1.70
CA ASP A 151 -4.61 2.90 0.60
C ASP A 151 -5.83 2.00 0.83
N ILE A 152 -7.01 2.60 0.82
CA ILE A 152 -8.29 1.94 1.11
C ILE A 152 -9.22 2.09 -0.10
N LEU A 153 -9.85 0.98 -0.49
CA LEU A 153 -10.95 0.97 -1.44
C LEU A 153 -12.28 0.86 -0.71
N ARG A 154 -13.25 1.69 -1.10
CA ARG A 154 -14.64 1.61 -0.61
C ARG A 154 -15.39 0.58 -1.44
N ALA A 155 -15.56 -0.63 -0.91
CA ALA A 155 -16.36 -1.67 -1.52
C ALA A 155 -17.77 -1.72 -0.90
N ASN A 156 -18.72 -2.38 -1.56
CA ASN A 156 -20.08 -2.57 -1.02
C ASN A 156 -20.07 -3.35 0.31
N ARG A 157 -19.05 -4.20 0.49
CA ARG A 157 -18.82 -5.00 1.70
C ARG A 157 -18.04 -4.28 2.80
N GLY A 158 -17.77 -2.97 2.64
CA GLY A 158 -17.00 -2.16 3.58
C GLY A 158 -15.62 -1.74 3.07
N PRO A 159 -14.83 -1.03 3.89
CA PRO A 159 -13.50 -0.57 3.51
C PRO A 159 -12.51 -1.72 3.41
N LEU A 160 -11.79 -1.81 2.29
CA LEU A 160 -10.77 -2.82 2.04
C LEU A 160 -9.40 -2.15 1.95
N VAL A 161 -8.44 -2.63 2.74
CA VAL A 161 -7.05 -2.20 2.59
C VAL A 161 -6.50 -2.79 1.28
N MET A 162 -5.88 -1.95 0.46
CA MET A 162 -5.31 -2.30 -0.84
C MET A 162 -3.78 -2.34 -0.80
N GLU A 163 -3.15 -1.36 -0.15
CA GLU A 163 -1.69 -1.24 -0.05
C GLU A 163 -1.31 -0.54 1.27
N VAL A 164 -0.18 -0.93 1.85
CA VAL A 164 0.47 -0.20 2.96
C VAL A 164 1.87 0.18 2.54
N ASN A 165 2.17 1.48 2.59
CA ASN A 165 3.43 2.06 2.14
C ASN A 165 4.22 2.66 3.30
N ALA A 166 5.40 2.11 3.59
CA ALA A 166 6.27 2.56 4.69
C ALA A 166 6.94 3.93 4.47
N SER A 167 6.93 4.45 3.25
CA SER A 167 7.48 5.77 2.93
C SER A 167 6.48 6.54 2.07
N PRO A 168 5.38 7.04 2.66
CA PRO A 168 4.36 7.75 1.92
C PRO A 168 4.88 9.13 1.45
N GLY A 169 4.60 9.46 0.20
CA GLY A 169 4.83 10.80 -0.32
C GLY A 169 3.97 11.84 0.40
N LEU A 170 4.56 12.98 0.76
CA LEU A 170 3.91 14.05 1.53
C LEU A 170 3.34 15.19 0.67
N GLU A 171 3.61 15.18 -0.64
CA GLU A 171 3.33 16.30 -1.55
C GLU A 171 1.83 16.50 -1.82
N GLY A 172 1.08 15.40 -1.97
CA GLY A 172 -0.38 15.46 -2.18
C GLY A 172 -1.15 16.01 -0.97
N ASN A 173 -0.62 15.80 0.24
CA ASN A 173 -1.28 16.24 1.48
C ASN A 173 -0.93 17.70 1.84
N ARG A 174 0.26 18.20 1.44
CA ARG A 174 0.70 19.55 1.79
C ARG A 174 -0.07 20.66 1.06
N LYS A 175 -0.37 20.47 -0.22
CA LYS A 175 -1.05 21.51 -1.03
C LYS A 175 -2.51 21.74 -0.62
N ASN A 176 -3.17 20.73 -0.01
CA ASN A 176 -4.62 20.75 0.21
C ASN A 176 -5.06 20.92 1.67
N HIS A 177 -4.16 20.80 2.67
CA HIS A 177 -4.62 20.64 4.06
C HIS A 177 -3.99 21.58 5.09
N GLY A 178 -2.85 22.24 4.83
CA GLY A 178 -2.19 23.07 5.85
C GLY A 178 -1.79 22.32 7.14
N ILE A 179 -1.81 20.97 7.12
CA ILE A 179 -1.48 20.12 8.27
C ILE A 179 0.04 19.97 8.35
N ASP A 180 0.61 20.29 9.51
CA ASP A 180 2.02 20.07 9.81
C ASP A 180 2.32 18.59 10.09
N ILE A 181 2.34 17.80 9.01
CA ILE A 181 2.65 16.38 9.04
C ILE A 181 4.06 16.15 9.58
N ALA A 182 5.03 16.98 9.17
CA ALA A 182 6.41 16.86 9.61
C ALA A 182 6.53 17.06 11.13
N GLY A 183 5.85 18.07 11.68
CA GLY A 183 5.79 18.30 13.12
C GLY A 183 5.10 17.16 13.87
N LYS A 184 4.04 16.56 13.33
CA LYS A 184 3.43 15.36 13.92
C LYS A 184 4.40 14.16 13.95
N MET A 185 5.13 13.92 12.87
CA MET A 185 6.17 12.87 12.83
C MET A 185 7.29 13.12 13.84
N ILE A 186 7.80 14.36 13.93
CA ILE A 186 8.83 14.75 14.91
C ILE A 186 8.31 14.56 16.35
N ARG A 187 7.06 14.94 16.62
CA ARG A 187 6.43 14.75 17.94
C ARG A 187 6.30 13.28 18.30
N TRP A 188 5.91 12.44 17.35
CA TRP A 188 5.83 10.98 17.56
C TRP A 188 7.20 10.39 17.93
N ASN A 189 8.26 10.75 17.21
CA ASN A 189 9.62 10.29 17.50
C ASN A 189 10.15 10.73 18.88
N ARG A 190 9.61 11.83 19.44
CA ARG A 190 9.95 12.34 20.78
C ARG A 190 9.10 11.74 21.90
N THR A 191 8.24 10.77 21.60
CA THR A 191 7.40 10.11 22.61
C THR A 191 8.27 9.15 23.46
N PRO A 192 8.05 9.00 24.79
CA PRO A 192 8.93 8.26 25.71
C PRO A 192 9.16 6.77 25.38
N ARG A 193 8.47 6.22 24.37
CA ARG A 193 8.68 4.86 23.86
C ARG A 193 10.05 4.72 23.18
N TYR A 194 10.59 5.80 22.61
CA TYR A 194 11.91 5.81 21.95
C TYR A 194 13.08 6.13 22.91
N ASP A 195 12.85 6.92 23.96
CA ASP A 195 13.86 7.20 25.00
C ASP A 195 14.30 5.94 25.76
N ARG A 196 13.50 4.87 25.73
CA ARG A 196 13.81 3.59 26.37
C ARG A 196 14.59 2.61 25.47
N ILE A 197 14.70 2.90 24.16
CA ILE A 197 15.29 1.99 23.15
C ILE A 197 16.63 2.53 22.61
N LEU A 198 16.94 3.81 22.79
CA LEU A 198 18.16 4.41 22.22
C LEU A 198 19.17 4.79 23.32
N PRO A 199 20.22 3.99 23.57
CA PRO A 199 21.43 4.51 24.24
C PRO A 199 22.12 5.53 23.32
N GLU A 200 23.07 6.29 23.87
CA GLU A 200 23.67 7.58 23.45
C GLU A 200 23.97 7.84 21.94
N ASN A 201 23.81 6.88 21.04
CA ASN A 201 23.96 6.99 19.58
C ASN A 201 22.64 7.15 18.80
N GLY A 202 21.50 7.34 19.49
CA GLY A 202 20.16 7.44 18.90
C GLY A 202 19.95 8.50 17.82
N TRP A 203 20.83 9.50 17.75
CA TRP A 203 20.85 10.52 16.70
C TRP A 203 21.10 9.93 15.31
N LEU A 204 21.90 8.86 15.18
CA LEU A 204 22.18 8.25 13.87
C LEU A 204 20.96 7.59 13.22
N VAL A 205 20.03 7.02 14.01
CA VAL A 205 18.81 6.39 13.48
C VAL A 205 17.79 7.45 13.05
N ALA A 206 17.62 8.50 13.86
CA ALA A 206 16.79 9.65 13.48
C ALA A 206 17.36 10.36 12.23
N ILE A 207 18.68 10.49 12.14
CA ILE A 207 19.39 10.98 10.96
C ILE A 207 19.20 10.02 9.79
N THR A 208 19.20 8.70 9.98
CA THR A 208 18.99 7.72 8.89
C THR A 208 17.57 7.81 8.32
N LEU A 209 16.55 7.95 9.17
CA LEU A 209 15.16 8.18 8.74
C LEU A 209 15.00 9.54 8.05
N LEU A 210 15.63 10.60 8.58
CA LEU A 210 15.61 11.93 7.97
C LEU A 210 16.37 11.95 6.63
N ILE A 211 17.50 11.24 6.54
CA ILE A 211 18.31 11.05 5.34
C ILE A 211 17.54 10.20 4.34
N MET A 212 16.85 9.13 4.72
CA MET A 212 16.00 8.36 3.81
C MET A 212 14.85 9.21 3.24
N VAL A 213 14.26 10.09 4.07
CA VAL A 213 13.26 11.07 3.63
C VAL A 213 13.89 12.11 2.69
N CYS A 214 15.07 12.66 3.02
CA CYS A 214 15.79 13.65 2.21
C CYS A 214 16.37 13.09 0.91
N LEU A 215 16.93 11.88 0.90
CA LEU A 215 17.49 11.23 -0.30
C LEU A 215 16.40 10.97 -1.35
N ARG A 216 15.16 10.71 -0.89
CA ARG A 216 13.99 10.63 -1.78
C ARG A 216 13.54 11.99 -2.33
N PHE A 217 13.74 13.08 -1.57
CA PHE A 217 13.55 14.46 -2.06
C PHE A 217 14.59 14.88 -3.12
N PHE A 218 15.79 14.31 -3.08
CA PHE A 218 16.89 14.61 -4.02
C PHE A 218 17.08 13.55 -5.12
N GLY A 219 16.21 12.54 -5.23
CA GLY A 219 16.25 11.55 -6.31
C GLY A 219 17.36 10.50 -6.21
N VAL A 220 17.91 10.24 -5.01
CA VAL A 220 18.94 9.21 -4.80
C VAL A 220 18.29 7.90 -4.36
N SER A 221 18.52 6.82 -5.12
CA SER A 221 17.97 5.48 -4.84
C SER A 221 18.73 4.79 -3.69
N CYS A 222 18.06 4.46 -2.59
CA CYS A 222 18.57 3.58 -1.54
C CYS A 222 18.00 2.16 -1.68
N ALA A 223 18.29 1.49 -2.78
CA ALA A 223 18.12 0.05 -2.88
C ALA A 223 19.33 -0.62 -2.16
N GLY A 224 19.16 -1.04 -0.90
CA GLY A 224 20.23 -1.80 -0.24
C GLY A 224 20.20 -2.01 1.28
N LEU A 225 19.22 -1.50 2.05
CA LEU A 225 19.32 -1.53 3.53
C LEU A 225 18.29 -2.39 4.28
N PHE A 226 17.45 -3.18 3.60
CA PHE A 226 16.44 -4.03 4.25
C PHE A 226 16.53 -5.49 3.79
N ILE A 227 17.64 -6.15 4.13
CA ILE A 227 17.70 -7.60 4.27
C ILE A 227 18.41 -7.83 5.61
N GLU A 228 17.90 -8.75 6.42
CA GLU A 228 18.28 -9.07 7.80
C GLU A 228 17.62 -8.23 8.93
N ARG A 229 16.35 -8.51 9.22
CA ARG A 229 15.96 -8.95 10.58
C ARG A 229 14.88 -10.01 10.49
N GLY A 230 15.23 -11.19 11.00
CA GLY A 230 14.53 -12.45 10.79
C GLY A 230 13.17 -12.55 11.46
N CYS A 231 12.26 -13.21 10.74
CA CYS A 231 11.11 -13.90 11.32
C CYS A 231 11.62 -15.22 11.91
N THR A 232 11.87 -15.26 13.22
CA THR A 232 12.01 -16.51 13.98
C THR A 232 11.30 -16.36 15.32
N LYS A 233 10.20 -17.09 15.44
CA LYS A 233 9.56 -17.61 16.67
C LYS A 233 9.33 -16.61 17.81
N LEU A 234 8.06 -16.31 18.07
CA LEU A 234 7.39 -16.45 19.38
C LEU A 234 5.87 -16.45 19.16
#